data_AF-A0A2E8Y817-F1
#
_entry.id   AF-A0A2E8Y817-F1
#
_cell.length_a   1.000
_cell.length_b   1.000
_cell.length_c   1.000
_cell.angle_alpha   90.00
_cell.angle_beta   90.00
_cell.angle_gamma   90.00
#
_symmetry.space_group_name_H-M   'P 1'
#
loop_
_entity.id
_entity.type
_entity.pdbx_description
1 polymer ?
#
loop_
_entity_poly.entity_id
_entity_poly.type
_entity_poly.pdbx_seq_one_letter_code
_entity_poly.pdbx_strand_id
1 'polypeptide(L)'
;MSYTLEQFAADCKQALSSGANPQSLDSVRANVSRACLDQTFVDTHLGEHNSTPRKLLYQDDELGFCIFAHVYLEGANNSKPHDHGPSWAVYGQAVGETVMTD
;
A
#
# COMPACT_ATOMS: atom_id res chain seq x y z
N MET A 1 -17.94 9.84 0.05
CA MET A 1 -16.85 10.51 -0.68
C MET A 1 -15.75 9.49 -0.85
N SER A 2 -15.15 9.40 -2.03
CA SER A 2 -14.04 8.46 -2.27
C SER A 2 -12.80 8.88 -1.48
N TYR A 3 -12.06 7.90 -0.97
CA TYR A 3 -10.78 8.09 -0.30
C TYR A 3 -9.69 8.32 -1.35
N THR A 4 -9.22 9.56 -1.52
CA THR A 4 -8.22 9.88 -2.55
C THR A 4 -6.80 9.50 -2.10
N LEU A 5 -5.86 9.43 -3.05
CA LEU A 5 -4.44 9.20 -2.75
C LEU A 5 -3.85 10.29 -1.85
N GLU A 6 -4.24 11.54 -2.03
CA GLU A 6 -3.77 12.66 -1.21
C GLU A 6 -4.26 12.52 0.23
N GLN A 7 -5.53 12.14 0.42
CA GLN A 7 -6.07 11.89 1.75
C GLN A 7 -5.42 10.67 2.40
N PHE A 8 -5.23 9.59 1.64
CA PHE A 8 -4.57 8.38 2.13
C PHE A 8 -3.11 8.67 2.56
N ALA A 9 -2.37 9.40 1.74
CA ALA A 9 -1.02 9.86 2.07
C ALA A 9 -1.00 10.74 3.32
N ALA A 10 -1.92 11.72 3.43
CA ALA A 10 -2.01 12.61 4.57
C ALA A 10 -2.33 11.85 5.88
N ASP A 11 -3.27 10.92 5.84
CA ASP A 11 -3.64 10.11 7.01
C ASP A 11 -2.48 9.19 7.44
N CYS A 12 -1.74 8.61 6.49
CA CYS A 12 -0.52 7.85 6.77
C CYS A 12 0.58 8.72 7.39
N LYS A 13 0.80 9.92 6.85
CA LYS A 13 1.75 10.88 7.41
C LYS A 13 1.38 11.26 8.85
N GLN A 14 0.11 11.53 9.10
CA GLN A 14 -0.39 11.83 10.43
C GLN A 14 -0.15 10.66 11.40
N ALA A 15 -0.47 9.44 11.00
CA ALA A 15 -0.23 8.23 11.80
C ALA A 15 1.26 8.07 12.15
N LEU A 16 2.14 8.33 11.18
CA LEU A 16 3.59 8.16 11.31
C LEU A 16 4.31 9.36 11.94
N SER A 17 3.61 10.44 12.28
CA SER A 17 4.21 11.66 12.83
C SER A 17 5.00 11.47 14.14
N SER A 18 4.72 10.39 14.88
CA SER A 18 5.45 9.99 16.10
C SER A 18 6.46 8.85 15.88
N GLY A 19 6.80 8.58 14.61
CA GLY A 19 7.66 7.48 14.19
C GLY A 19 6.91 6.18 13.95
N ALA A 20 7.58 5.23 13.28
CA ALA A 20 7.05 3.93 12.88
C ALA A 20 7.08 2.91 14.03
N ASN A 21 6.25 3.13 15.05
CA ASN A 21 6.02 2.19 16.15
C ASN A 21 4.78 1.31 15.90
N PRO A 22 4.56 0.22 16.66
CA PRO A 22 3.43 -0.70 16.42
C PRO A 22 2.05 -0.02 16.35
N GLN A 23 1.79 0.99 17.17
CA GLN A 23 0.51 1.70 17.16
C GLN A 23 0.33 2.56 15.91
N SER A 24 1.38 3.24 15.47
CA SER A 24 1.38 3.99 14.21
C SER A 24 1.16 3.08 13.00
N LEU A 25 1.80 1.90 12.98
CA LEU A 25 1.67 0.94 11.88
C LEU A 25 0.28 0.29 11.85
N ASP A 26 -0.37 0.08 13.01
CA ASP A 26 -1.77 -0.35 13.04
C ASP A 26 -2.72 0.74 12.51
N SER A 27 -2.42 2.02 12.76
CA SER A 27 -3.16 3.13 12.18
C SER A 27 -2.96 3.21 10.66
N VAL A 28 -1.73 3.01 10.17
CA VAL A 28 -1.43 2.88 8.73
C VAL A 28 -2.19 1.69 8.13
N ARG A 29 -2.23 0.53 8.80
CA ARG A 29 -3.00 -0.64 8.37
C ARG A 29 -4.50 -0.32 8.23
N ALA A 30 -5.07 0.45 9.15
CA ALA A 30 -6.48 0.88 9.05
C ALA A 30 -6.71 1.77 7.81
N ASN A 31 -5.78 2.69 7.52
CA ASN A 31 -5.83 3.54 6.33
C ASN A 31 -5.68 2.72 5.03
N VAL A 32 -4.74 1.76 5.01
CA VAL A 32 -4.56 0.81 3.89
C VAL A 32 -5.86 0.01 3.66
N SER A 33 -6.47 -0.51 4.73
CA SER A 33 -7.74 -1.23 4.65
C SER A 33 -8.86 -0.36 4.07
N ARG A 34 -8.94 0.91 4.48
CA ARG A 34 -9.91 1.86 3.92
C ARG A 34 -9.70 2.08 2.42
N ALA A 35 -8.45 2.22 1.97
CA ALA A 35 -8.12 2.36 0.55
C ALA A 35 -8.47 1.11 -0.26
N CYS A 36 -8.18 -0.09 0.26
CA CYS A 36 -8.53 -1.36 -0.40
C CYS A 36 -10.06 -1.58 -0.51
N LEU A 37 -10.85 -1.05 0.42
CA LEU A 37 -12.32 -1.18 0.42
C LEU A 37 -13.03 -0.09 -0.40
N ASP A 38 -12.32 0.95 -0.84
CA ASP A 38 -12.88 2.02 -1.68
C ASP A 38 -12.75 1.64 -3.16
N GLN A 39 -13.86 1.22 -3.78
CA GLN A 39 -13.85 0.77 -5.18
C GLN A 39 -13.33 1.85 -6.13
N THR A 40 -13.60 3.14 -5.86
CA THR A 40 -13.11 4.22 -6.72
C THR A 40 -11.60 4.38 -6.60
N PHE A 41 -11.03 4.23 -5.41
CA PHE A 41 -9.58 4.21 -5.22
C PHE A 41 -8.95 3.01 -5.96
N VAL A 42 -9.54 1.82 -5.79
CA VAL A 42 -9.08 0.59 -6.45
C VAL A 42 -9.12 0.74 -7.96
N ASP A 43 -10.25 1.16 -8.53
CA ASP A 43 -10.38 1.36 -9.97
C ASP A 43 -9.34 2.37 -10.46
N THR A 44 -9.17 3.50 -9.76
CA THR A 44 -8.27 4.59 -10.16
C THR A 44 -6.79 4.17 -10.19
N HIS A 45 -6.33 3.40 -9.20
CA HIS A 45 -4.90 3.14 -9.01
C HIS A 45 -4.47 1.70 -9.34
N LEU A 46 -5.40 0.74 -9.30
CA LEU A 46 -5.15 -0.70 -9.45
C LEU A 46 -5.98 -1.32 -10.59
N GLY A 47 -6.80 -0.53 -11.31
CA GLY A 47 -7.57 -0.99 -12.46
C GLY A 47 -6.72 -1.41 -13.67
N GLU A 48 -7.37 -1.96 -14.69
CA GLU A 48 -6.73 -2.57 -15.87
C GLU A 48 -5.80 -1.64 -16.65
N HIS A 49 -5.98 -0.31 -16.54
CA HIS A 49 -5.08 0.67 -17.15
C HIS A 49 -3.70 0.73 -16.49
N ASN A 50 -3.56 0.25 -15.25
CA ASN A 50 -2.26 0.17 -14.60
C ASN A 50 -1.57 -1.14 -15.01
N SER A 51 -0.65 -1.03 -15.96
CA SER A 51 0.19 -2.15 -16.43
C SER A 51 1.59 -2.19 -15.81
N THR A 52 1.86 -1.36 -14.79
CA THR A 52 3.17 -1.30 -14.14
C THR A 52 3.18 -2.16 -12.87
N PRO A 53 3.90 -3.31 -12.83
CA PRO A 53 3.74 -4.30 -11.77
C PRO A 53 3.95 -3.78 -10.34
N ARG A 54 4.81 -2.78 -10.19
CA ARG A 54 5.03 -2.03 -8.95
C ARG A 54 5.14 -0.55 -9.28
N LYS A 55 4.04 0.18 -9.13
CA LYS A 55 3.95 1.61 -9.43
C LYS A 55 4.07 2.43 -8.15
N LEU A 56 5.04 3.34 -8.09
CA LEU A 56 5.07 4.37 -7.04
C LEU A 56 3.89 5.31 -7.25
N LEU A 57 2.97 5.36 -6.29
CA LEU A 57 1.85 6.30 -6.30
C LEU A 57 2.24 7.60 -5.62
N TYR A 58 2.93 7.50 -4.49
CA TYR A 58 3.27 8.63 -3.64
C TYR A 58 4.53 8.33 -2.82
N GLN A 59 5.32 9.37 -2.57
CA GLN A 59 6.44 9.37 -1.63
C GLN A 59 6.32 10.63 -0.78
N ASP A 60 6.41 10.48 0.55
CA ASP A 60 6.46 11.64 1.45
C ASP A 60 7.89 12.17 1.53
N ASP A 61 8.05 13.48 1.32
CA ASP A 61 9.37 14.13 1.29
C ASP A 61 10.00 14.28 2.69
N GLU A 62 9.20 14.20 3.76
CA GLU A 62 9.65 14.45 5.14
C GLU A 62 9.98 13.16 5.87
N LEU A 63 9.05 12.20 5.86
CA LEU A 63 9.14 10.93 6.56
C LEU A 63 9.66 9.80 5.65
N GLY A 64 9.72 10.01 4.33
CA GLY A 64 10.31 9.09 3.37
C GLY A 64 9.51 7.81 3.08
N PHE A 65 8.29 7.67 3.63
CA PHE A 65 7.45 6.51 3.33
C PHE A 65 6.91 6.60 1.89
N CYS A 66 6.66 5.43 1.30
CA CYS A 66 6.15 5.31 -0.06
C CYS A 66 4.84 4.51 -0.08
N ILE A 67 3.95 4.86 -0.99
CA ILE A 67 2.75 4.09 -1.32
C ILE A 67 2.96 3.49 -2.72
N PHE A 68 2.88 2.17 -2.82
CA PHE A 68 2.99 1.44 -4.07
C PHE A 68 1.68 0.75 -4.44
N ALA A 69 1.30 0.82 -5.72
CA ALA A 69 0.31 -0.08 -6.31
C ALA A 69 1.02 -1.28 -6.91
N HIS A 70 0.57 -2.48 -6.52
CA HIS A 70 1.06 -3.74 -7.07
C HIS A 70 -0.04 -4.36 -7.92
N VAL A 71 0.28 -4.65 -9.19
CA VAL A 71 -0.64 -5.27 -10.15
C VAL A 71 0.09 -6.43 -10.85
N TYR A 72 -0.63 -7.52 -11.10
CA TYR A 72 -0.09 -8.69 -11.77
C TYR A 72 -0.91 -8.96 -13.03
N LEU A 73 -0.28 -8.79 -14.19
CA LEU A 73 -0.95 -8.91 -15.49
C LEU A 73 -0.95 -10.34 -16.04
N GLU A 74 0.12 -11.09 -15.75
CA GLU A 74 0.36 -12.43 -16.29
C GLU A 74 0.38 -13.46 -15.16
N GLY A 75 -0.80 -13.90 -14.73
CA GLY A 75 -0.94 -14.97 -13.74
C GLY A 75 -0.34 -14.64 -12.37
N ALA A 76 -0.06 -15.69 -11.60
CA ALA A 76 0.53 -15.55 -10.27
C ALA A 76 2.00 -15.08 -10.36
N ASN A 77 2.36 -14.09 -9.55
CA ASN A 77 3.75 -13.71 -9.36
C ASN A 77 4.31 -14.40 -8.11
N ASN A 78 5.51 -14.95 -8.21
CA ASN A 78 6.20 -15.64 -7.12
C ASN A 78 7.52 -14.93 -6.79
N SER A 79 7.66 -14.43 -5.56
CA SER A 79 8.92 -13.90 -5.03
C SER A 79 9.66 -14.96 -4.21
N LYS A 80 10.99 -14.96 -4.27
CA LYS A 80 11.82 -15.73 -3.32
C LYS A 80 11.65 -15.17 -1.90
N PRO A 81 11.89 -15.97 -0.84
CA PRO A 81 11.95 -15.46 0.52
C PRO A 81 12.89 -14.25 0.64
N HIS A 82 12.43 -13.17 1.28
CA HIS A 82 13.16 -11.92 1.47
C HIS A 82 12.66 -11.18 2.72
N ASP A 83 13.47 -10.26 3.24
CA ASP A 83 13.11 -9.34 4.31
C ASP A 83 13.00 -7.89 3.80
N HIS A 84 12.67 -6.97 4.71
CA HIS A 84 12.61 -5.54 4.46
C HIS A 84 13.78 -4.80 5.15
N GLY A 85 14.82 -5.53 5.54
CA GLY A 85 15.93 -5.01 6.34
C GLY A 85 15.46 -4.27 7.60
N PRO A 86 15.99 -3.07 7.90
CA PRO A 86 15.56 -2.28 9.04
C PRO A 86 14.24 -1.53 8.81
N SER A 87 13.63 -1.64 7.62
CA SER A 87 12.40 -0.93 7.27
C SER A 87 11.16 -1.75 7.62
N TRP A 88 10.00 -1.10 7.55
CA TRP A 88 8.70 -1.71 7.78
C TRP A 88 7.90 -1.75 6.48
N ALA A 89 6.92 -2.65 6.42
CA ALA A 89 5.95 -2.70 5.33
C ALA A 89 4.55 -3.00 5.88
N VAL A 90 3.54 -2.36 5.30
CA VAL A 90 2.12 -2.65 5.55
C VAL A 90 1.48 -3.02 4.23
N TYR A 91 0.92 -4.24 4.15
CA TYR A 91 0.30 -4.78 2.95
C TYR A 91 -1.21 -4.71 3.03
N GLY A 92 -1.85 -4.42 1.91
CA GLY A 92 -3.29 -4.51 1.71
C GLY A 92 -3.59 -5.25 0.42
N GLN A 93 -4.62 -6.09 0.44
CA GLN A 93 -5.08 -6.83 -0.73
C GLN A 93 -6.40 -6.26 -1.22
N ALA A 94 -6.38 -5.59 -2.36
CA ALA A 94 -7.58 -4.98 -2.94
C ALA A 94 -8.41 -5.99 -3.75
N VAL A 95 -7.76 -6.83 -4.56
CA VAL A 95 -8.40 -7.85 -5.43
C VAL A 95 -7.50 -9.08 -5.47
N GLY A 96 -8.11 -10.27 -5.59
CA GLY A 96 -7.40 -11.53 -5.73
C GLY A 96 -6.85 -12.07 -4.41
N GLU A 97 -5.80 -12.89 -4.50
CA GLU A 97 -5.17 -13.57 -3.38
C GLU A 97 -3.64 -13.54 -3.46
N THR A 98 -3.01 -13.38 -2.30
CA THR A 98 -1.58 -13.54 -2.06
C THR A 98 -1.42 -14.62 -1.01
N VAL A 99 -0.66 -15.66 -1.34
CA VAL A 99 -0.30 -16.72 -0.40
C VAL A 99 1.13 -16.48 0.06
N MET A 100 1.34 -16.28 1.36
CA MET A 100 2.67 -16.18 1.96
C MET A 100 3.03 -17.52 2.60
N THR A 101 4.16 -18.09 2.18
CA THR A 101 4.70 -19.35 2.68
C THR A 101 6.10 -19.14 3.24
N ASP A 102 6.52 -20.02 4.15
CA ASP A 102 7.86 -20.05 4.74
C ASP A 102 8.96 -20.48 3.74
#